data_AF-A0A0P6XQ54-F1
#
_entry.id   AF-A0A0P6XQ54-F1
#
_cell.length_a   1.000
_cell.length_b   1.000
_cell.length_c   1.000
_cell.angle_alpha   90.00
_cell.angle_beta   90.00
_cell.angle_gamma   90.00
#
_symmetry.space_group_name_H-M   'P 1'
#
loop_
_entity.id
_entity.type
_entity.pdbx_description
1 polymer ?
#
loop_
_entity_poly.entity_id
_entity_poly.type
_entity_poly.pdbx_seq_one_letter_code
_entity_poly.pdbx_strand_id
1 'polypeptide(L)'
;MASKTSDTRFLRRLVITLLTVATAAIHFSLLFPDPVFILNGLGYLILLGAYLLGPSRLGERFRWVRYGFIAYTGLTVLLWILIGARTPLGYFTKLIEIALIGVLITDRT
;
A
#
# COMPACT_ATOMS: atom_id res chain seq x y z
N MET A 1 -17.19 -15.93 19.34
CA MET A 1 -15.73 -15.72 19.12
C MET A 1 -15.35 -15.63 17.63
N ALA A 2 -16.03 -16.34 16.72
CA ALA A 2 -15.78 -16.27 15.27
C ALA A 2 -16.06 -14.89 14.61
N SER A 3 -17.09 -14.15 15.03
CA SER A 3 -17.47 -12.84 14.45
C SER A 3 -16.38 -11.77 14.63
N LYS A 4 -15.79 -11.68 15.82
CA LYS A 4 -14.77 -10.67 16.14
C LYS A 4 -13.52 -10.78 15.24
N THR A 5 -13.15 -12.00 14.86
CA THR A 5 -11.99 -12.26 14.00
C THR A 5 -12.29 -11.92 12.53
N SER A 6 -13.50 -12.20 12.04
CA SER A 6 -13.92 -11.77 10.69
C SER A 6 -14.00 -10.25 10.58
N ASP A 7 -14.53 -9.59 11.61
CA ASP A 7 -14.67 -8.13 11.64
C ASP A 7 -13.30 -7.45 11.63
N THR A 8 -12.35 -7.96 12.43
CA THR A 8 -10.98 -7.45 12.46
C THR A 8 -10.27 -7.62 11.12
N ARG A 9 -10.48 -8.75 10.43
CA ARG A 9 -9.91 -9.00 9.09
C ARG A 9 -10.51 -8.06 8.05
N PHE A 10 -11.82 -7.86 8.10
CA PHE A 10 -12.53 -6.94 7.23
C PHE A 10 -12.02 -5.50 7.41
N LEU A 11 -11.98 -5.00 8.65
CA LEU A 11 -11.49 -3.67 8.96
C LEU A 11 -10.05 -3.47 8.50
N ARG A 12 -9.18 -4.45 8.69
CA ARG A 12 -7.80 -4.38 8.23
C ARG A 12 -7.70 -4.27 6.71
N ARG A 13 -8.44 -5.10 5.98
CA ARG A 13 -8.50 -5.04 4.51
C ARG A 13 -9.04 -3.70 4.04
N LEU A 14 -10.08 -3.19 4.68
CA LEU A 14 -10.64 -1.88 4.39
C LEU A 14 -9.59 -0.77 4.58
N VAL A 15 -8.89 -0.76 5.71
CA VAL A 15 -7.83 0.21 5.99
C VAL A 15 -6.71 0.13 4.94
N ILE A 16 -6.23 -1.07 4.62
CA ILE A 16 -5.20 -1.27 3.58
C ILE A 16 -5.68 -0.75 2.23
N THR A 17 -6.91 -1.08 1.84
CA THR A 17 -7.53 -0.58 0.60
C THR A 17 -7.58 0.95 0.57
N LEU A 18 -8.09 1.58 1.64
CA LEU A 18 -8.24 3.03 1.70
C LEU A 18 -6.88 3.75 1.64
N LEU A 19 -5.91 3.30 2.44
CA LEU A 19 -4.56 3.87 2.43
C LEU A 19 -3.91 3.71 1.04
N THR A 20 -4.06 2.55 0.42
CA THR A 20 -3.46 2.27 -0.89
C THR A 20 -4.10 3.09 -2.00
N VAL A 21 -5.43 3.16 -2.04
CA VAL A 21 -6.16 3.92 -3.06
C VAL A 21 -5.85 5.41 -2.91
N ALA A 22 -5.78 5.92 -1.68
CA ALA A 22 -5.36 7.30 -1.43
C ALA A 22 -3.94 7.56 -1.96
N THR A 23 -2.97 6.68 -1.64
CA THR A 23 -1.61 6.80 -2.16
C THR A 23 -1.56 6.75 -3.68
N ALA A 24 -2.27 5.81 -4.32
CA ALA A 24 -2.30 5.68 -5.77
C ALA A 24 -2.90 6.92 -6.45
N ALA A 25 -4.01 7.44 -5.92
CA ALA A 25 -4.65 8.66 -6.41
C ALA A 25 -3.71 9.87 -6.30
N ILE A 26 -2.98 10.02 -5.18
CA ILE A 26 -2.00 11.09 -5.04
C ILE A 26 -0.88 10.94 -6.08
N HIS A 27 -0.33 9.74 -6.28
CA HIS A 27 0.68 9.52 -7.31
C HIS A 27 0.18 9.88 -8.71
N PHE A 28 -1.04 9.50 -9.09
CA PHE A 28 -1.61 9.91 -10.37
C PHE A 28 -1.81 11.43 -10.50
N SER A 29 -2.06 12.14 -9.40
CA SER A 29 -2.21 13.60 -9.40
C SER A 29 -0.86 14.34 -9.42
N LEU A 30 0.20 13.72 -8.92
CA LEU A 30 1.53 14.33 -8.83
C LEU A 30 2.19 14.34 -10.21
N LEU A 31 2.55 15.53 -10.67
CA LEU A 31 3.34 15.74 -11.89
C LEU A 31 2.76 15.06 -13.14
N PHE A 32 1.43 14.90 -13.20
CA PHE A 32 0.77 14.28 -14.33
C PHE A 32 1.10 15.02 -15.65
N PRO A 33 1.43 14.32 -16.75
CA PRO A 33 1.48 12.86 -16.93
C PRO A 33 2.90 12.26 -16.83
N ASP A 34 3.59 12.40 -15.70
CA ASP A 34 4.90 11.78 -15.51
C ASP A 34 4.79 10.23 -15.41
N PRO A 35 5.49 9.48 -16.29
CA PRO A 35 5.41 8.02 -16.29
C PRO A 35 5.83 7.34 -14.99
N VAL A 36 6.80 7.90 -14.25
CA VAL A 36 7.29 7.32 -12.98
C VAL A 36 6.20 7.39 -11.91
N PHE A 37 5.48 8.51 -11.83
CA PHE A 37 4.36 8.66 -10.90
C PHE A 37 3.16 7.79 -11.30
N ILE A 38 2.87 7.68 -12.59
CA ILE A 38 1.82 6.77 -13.09
C ILE A 38 2.15 5.32 -12.76
N LEU A 39 3.39 4.87 -13.04
CA LEU A 39 3.82 3.52 -12.71
C LEU A 39 3.79 3.27 -11.19
N ASN A 40 4.06 4.28 -10.37
CA ASN A 40 3.89 4.17 -8.92
C ASN A 40 2.44 3.90 -8.53
N GLY A 41 1.51 4.71 -9.00
CA GLY A 41 0.08 4.51 -8.73
C GLY A 41 -0.43 3.15 -9.20
N LEU A 42 0.00 2.70 -10.38
CA LEU A 42 -0.35 1.36 -10.89
C LEU A 42 0.24 0.23 -10.06
N GLY A 43 1.51 0.35 -9.63
CA GLY A 43 2.14 -0.65 -8.76
C GLY A 43 1.38 -0.85 -7.46
N TYR A 44 0.93 0.25 -6.83
CA TYR A 44 0.05 0.20 -5.66
C TYR A 44 -1.26 -0.57 -5.93
N LEU A 45 -1.94 -0.27 -7.04
CA LEU A 45 -3.21 -0.93 -7.38
C LEU A 45 -3.04 -2.42 -7.72
N ILE A 46 -1.96 -2.79 -8.39
CA ILE A 46 -1.64 -4.19 -8.71
C ILE A 46 -1.37 -4.98 -7.42
N LEU A 47 -0.55 -4.43 -6.51
CA LEU A 47 -0.24 -5.07 -5.24
C LEU A 47 -1.47 -5.17 -4.33
N LEU A 48 -2.34 -4.15 -4.34
CA LEU A 48 -3.63 -4.21 -3.66
C LEU A 48 -4.51 -5.33 -4.24
N GLY A 49 -4.63 -5.40 -5.57
CA GLY A 49 -5.39 -6.46 -6.23
C GLY A 49 -4.90 -7.85 -5.83
N ALA A 50 -3.59 -8.07 -5.87
CA ALA A 50 -2.96 -9.32 -5.42
C ALA A 50 -3.21 -9.59 -3.93
N TYR A 51 -3.12 -8.57 -3.07
CA TYR A 51 -3.38 -8.71 -1.63
C TYR A 51 -4.85 -9.08 -1.34
N LEU A 52 -5.80 -8.53 -2.07
CA LEU A 52 -7.23 -8.80 -1.88
C LEU A 52 -7.64 -10.23 -2.28
N LEU A 53 -6.89 -10.88 -3.18
CA LEU A 53 -7.07 -12.32 -3.48
C LEU A 53 -6.88 -13.18 -2.22
N GLY A 54 -6.00 -12.74 -1.32
CA GLY A 54 -5.79 -13.34 -0.01
C GLY A 54 -5.18 -14.75 -0.03
N PRO A 55 -5.01 -15.35 1.16
CA PRO A 55 -4.39 -16.67 1.33
C PRO A 55 -5.18 -17.80 0.66
N SER A 56 -6.51 -17.68 0.58
CA SER A 56 -7.36 -18.73 0.00
C SER A 56 -7.09 -18.99 -1.47
N ARG A 57 -6.64 -17.98 -2.24
CA ARG A 57 -6.29 -18.11 -3.66
C ARG A 57 -4.80 -18.25 -3.90
N LEU A 58 -3.97 -17.65 -3.06
CA LEU A 58 -2.53 -17.56 -3.29
C LEU A 58 -1.71 -18.56 -2.46
N GLY A 59 -2.30 -19.19 -1.44
CA GLY A 59 -1.61 -20.08 -0.52
C GLY A 59 -0.37 -19.41 0.08
N GLU A 60 0.77 -20.10 0.01
CA GLU A 60 2.06 -19.60 0.51
C GLU A 60 2.57 -18.35 -0.21
N ARG A 61 2.13 -18.11 -1.46
CA ARG A 61 2.53 -16.93 -2.25
C ARG A 61 1.98 -15.64 -1.67
N PHE A 62 0.92 -15.70 -0.87
CA PHE A 62 0.35 -14.52 -0.22
C PHE A 62 1.38 -13.79 0.66
N ARG A 63 2.25 -14.54 1.34
CA ARG A 63 3.33 -13.97 2.16
C ARG A 63 4.28 -13.12 1.32
N TRP A 64 4.60 -13.58 0.10
CA TRP A 64 5.45 -12.82 -0.83
C TRP A 64 4.74 -11.58 -1.38
N VAL A 65 3.43 -11.63 -1.64
CA VAL A 65 2.67 -10.44 -2.00
C VAL A 65 2.73 -9.40 -0.89
N ARG A 66 2.53 -9.81 0.36
CA ARG A 66 2.61 -8.90 1.51
C ARG A 66 3.99 -8.28 1.68
N TYR A 67 5.06 -9.08 1.59
CA TYR A 67 6.43 -8.56 1.66
C TYR A 67 6.79 -7.67 0.48
N GLY A 68 6.36 -8.05 -0.73
CA GLY A 68 6.51 -7.21 -1.92
C GLY A 68 5.80 -5.87 -1.75
N PHE A 69 4.61 -5.88 -1.14
CA PHE A 69 3.86 -4.66 -0.84
C PHE A 69 4.61 -3.75 0.13
N ILE A 70 5.09 -4.32 1.25
CA ILE A 70 5.90 -3.58 2.23
C ILE A 70 7.17 -3.02 1.58
N ALA A 71 7.91 -3.84 0.84
CA ALA A 71 9.15 -3.45 0.20
C ALA A 71 8.94 -2.35 -0.85
N TYR A 72 7.89 -2.47 -1.66
CA TYR A 72 7.52 -1.49 -2.66
C TYR A 72 7.16 -0.14 -2.02
N THR A 73 6.29 -0.14 -1.02
CA THR A 73 5.93 1.07 -0.27
C THR A 73 7.18 1.67 0.41
N GLY A 74 8.01 0.85 1.03
CA GLY A 74 9.28 1.29 1.61
C GLY A 74 10.23 1.93 0.60
N LEU A 75 10.31 1.39 -0.61
CA LEU A 75 11.09 1.96 -1.71
C LEU A 75 10.56 3.34 -2.12
N THR A 76 9.23 3.51 -2.22
CA THR A 76 8.65 4.83 -2.55
C THR A 76 8.91 5.88 -1.47
N VAL A 77 8.97 5.47 -0.19
CA VAL A 77 9.37 6.35 0.91
C VAL A 77 10.86 6.72 0.79
N LEU A 78 11.72 5.72 0.60
CA LEU A 78 13.17 5.91 0.50
C LEU A 78 13.54 6.83 -0.67
N LEU A 79 12.99 6.57 -1.86
CA LEU A 79 13.25 7.40 -3.04
C LEU A 79 12.78 8.84 -2.82
N TRP A 80 11.65 9.05 -2.17
CA TRP A 80 11.22 10.40 -1.81
C TRP A 80 12.16 11.06 -0.79
N ILE A 81 12.73 10.32 0.16
CA ILE A 81 13.76 10.85 1.08
C ILE A 81 15.02 11.26 0.29
N LEU A 82 15.42 10.51 -0.74
CA LEU A 82 16.65 10.80 -1.47
C LEU A 82 16.48 11.95 -2.49
N ILE A 83 15.39 11.95 -3.25
CA ILE A 83 15.22 12.82 -4.42
C ILE A 83 13.85 13.49 -4.52
N GLY A 84 12.97 13.29 -3.53
CA GLY A 84 11.59 13.80 -3.55
C GLY A 84 11.46 15.25 -3.09
N ALA A 85 10.50 15.97 -3.69
CA ALA A 85 10.16 17.33 -3.30
C ALA A 85 9.60 17.39 -1.86
N ARG A 86 10.02 18.42 -1.10
CA ARG A 86 9.60 18.65 0.30
C ARG A 86 8.34 19.50 0.39
N THR A 87 7.25 18.99 -0.16
CA THR A 87 5.95 19.67 -0.14
C THR A 87 5.05 19.10 0.95
N PRO A 88 4.09 19.88 1.47
CA PRO A 88 3.10 19.38 2.44
C PRO A 88 2.38 18.12 1.95
N LEU A 89 2.00 18.08 0.67
CA LEU A 89 1.38 16.91 0.05
C LEU A 89 2.34 15.71 0.05
N GLY A 90 3.62 15.91 -0.26
CA GLY A 90 4.64 14.87 -0.19
C GLY A 90 4.75 14.26 1.21
N TYR A 91 4.90 15.08 2.25
CA TYR A 91 4.93 14.58 3.64
C TYR A 91 3.66 13.82 4.02
N PHE A 92 2.48 14.34 3.62
CA PHE A 92 1.21 13.68 3.87
C PHE A 92 1.11 12.30 3.19
N THR A 93 1.54 12.18 1.92
CA THR A 93 1.61 10.88 1.24
C THR A 93 2.52 9.90 1.98
N LYS A 94 3.68 10.35 2.46
CA LYS A 94 4.61 9.47 3.20
C LYS A 94 4.02 9.01 4.53
N LEU A 95 3.24 9.83 5.22
CA LEU A 95 2.51 9.41 6.43
C LEU A 95 1.54 8.27 6.13
N ILE A 96 0.79 8.37 5.02
CA ILE A 96 -0.13 7.32 4.56
C ILE A 96 0.64 6.03 4.23
N GLU A 97 1.75 6.13 3.51
CA GLU A 97 2.60 5.00 3.16
C GLU A 97 3.20 4.30 4.39
N ILE A 98 3.68 5.07 5.38
CA ILE A 98 4.20 4.53 6.64
C ILE A 98 3.08 3.83 7.43
N ALA A 99 1.89 4.44 7.49
CA ALA A 99 0.72 3.81 8.12
C ALA A 99 0.36 2.48 7.41
N LEU A 100 0.40 2.47 6.07
CA LEU A 100 0.16 1.26 5.27
C LEU A 100 1.18 0.16 5.60
N ILE A 101 2.47 0.49 5.67
CA ILE A 101 3.51 -0.45 6.10
C ILE A 101 3.20 -1.00 7.49
N GLY A 102 2.84 -0.14 8.46
CA GLY A 102 2.51 -0.57 9.82
C GLY A 102 1.34 -1.56 9.86
N VAL A 103 0.29 -1.31 9.07
CA VAL A 103 -0.86 -2.23 8.99
C VAL A 103 -0.49 -3.54 8.30
N LEU A 104 0.34 -3.51 7.24
CA LEU A 104 0.82 -4.71 6.54
C LEU A 104 1.75 -5.57 7.40
N ILE A 105 2.59 -4.97 8.25
CA ILE A 105 3.48 -5.71 9.16
C ILE A 105 2.67 -6.44 10.23
N THR A 106 1.61 -5.80 10.74
CA THR A 106 0.76 -6.39 11.78
C THR A 106 -0.24 -7.40 11.22
N ASP A 107 -0.48 -7.42 9.91
CA ASP A 107 -1.21 -8.50 9.27
C ASP A 107 -0.38 -9.78 9.33
N ARG A 108 -0.94 -10.87 9.85
CA ARG A 108 -0.31 -12.21 9.92
C ARG A 108 -1.15 -13.29 9.24
N THR A 109 -2.11 -12.87 8.42
CA THR A 109 -3.13 -13.76 7.88
C THR A 109 -2.71 -14.54 6.64
#